data_AF-A0A7W0FIR5-F1
#
_entry.id   AF-A0A7W0FIR5-F1
#
_cell.length_a   1.000
_cell.length_b   1.000
_cell.length_c   1.000
_cell.angle_alpha   90.00
_cell.angle_beta   90.00
_cell.angle_gamma   90.00
#
_symmetry.space_group_name_H-M   'P 1'
#
loop_
_entity.id
_entity.type
_entity.pdbx_description
1 polymer ?
#
loop_
_entity_poly.entity_id
_entity_poly.type
_entity_poly.pdbx_seq_one_letter_code
_entity_poly.pdbx_strand_id
1 'polypeptide(L)' 'MAKIIYTDLDIEQAAAEGKTSLFLSEDTVLTDMAYEKAKLLGIELQQSQNDQPPSAPIRPYLTSSTIVPD' A
#
# COMPACT_ATOMS: atom_id res chain seq x y z
N MET A 1 -10.32 13.46 -6.27
CA MET A 1 -9.68 13.50 -4.94
C MET A 1 -8.33 14.19 -5.09
N ALA A 2 -7.84 14.85 -4.05
CA ALA A 2 -6.58 15.59 -4.11
C ALA A 2 -5.40 14.61 -4.04
N LYS A 3 -4.47 14.71 -5.01
CA LYS A 3 -3.28 13.87 -5.07
C LYS A 3 -2.18 14.48 -4.20
N ILE A 4 -1.54 13.68 -3.35
CA ILE A 4 -0.42 14.13 -2.51
C ILE A 4 0.86 13.98 -3.33
N ILE A 5 1.67 15.03 -3.41
CA ILE A 5 2.93 15.02 -4.15
C ILE A 5 4.07 15.16 -3.14
N TYR A 6 4.98 14.20 -3.14
CA TYR A 6 6.23 14.25 -2.39
C TYR A 6 7.38 14.73 -3.27
N THR A 7 8.04 15.76 -2.77
CA THR A 7 9.23 16.38 -3.35
C THR A 7 10.48 15.94 -2.60
N ASP A 8 11.65 16.31 -3.11
CA ASP A 8 12.92 16.04 -2.45
C ASP A 8 13.00 16.63 -1.04
N LEU A 9 12.45 17.84 -0.84
CA LEU A 9 12.44 18.51 0.46
C LEU A 9 11.64 17.72 1.49
N ASP A 10 10.52 17.13 1.10
CA ASP A 10 9.68 16.32 2.00
C ASP A 10 10.45 15.07 2.49
N ILE A 11 11.25 14.47 1.62
CA ILE A 11 12.09 13.31 1.95
C ILE A 11 13.26 13.71 2.85
N GLU A 12 13.92 14.84 2.56
CA GLU A 12 14.99 15.35 3.41
C GLU A 12 14.48 15.70 4.81
N GLN A 13 13.32 16.34 4.90
CA GLN A 13 12.71 16.65 6.18
C GLN A 13 12.32 15.36 6.93
N ALA A 14 11.76 14.37 6.23
CA ALA A 14 11.45 13.08 6.83
C ALA A 14 12.70 12.39 7.39
N ALA A 15 13.82 12.41 6.66
CA ALA A 15 15.10 11.88 7.14
C ALA A 15 15.64 12.67 8.33
N ALA A 16 15.54 14.00 8.32
CA ALA A 16 15.96 14.87 9.42
C ALA A 16 15.13 14.64 10.70
N GLU A 17 13.85 14.29 10.54
CA GLU A 17 12.97 13.85 11.62
C GLU A 17 13.28 12.41 12.11
N GLY A 18 14.20 11.70 11.45
CA GLY A 18 14.58 10.33 11.79
C GLY A 18 13.63 9.26 11.27
N LYS A 19 12.77 9.60 10.29
CA LYS A 19 11.90 8.60 9.64
C LYS A 19 12.73 7.75 8.69
N THR A 20 12.58 6.44 8.83
CA THR A 20 13.27 5.43 7.99
C THR A 20 12.36 4.85 6.92
N SER A 21 11.07 5.17 6.93
CA SER A 21 10.09 4.61 5.99
C SER A 21 9.01 5.64 5.65
N LEU A 22 8.55 5.62 4.40
CA LEU A 22 7.48 6.47 3.90
C LEU A 22 6.40 5.59 3.25
N PHE A 23 5.16 5.71 3.75
CA PHE A 23 4.01 5.03 3.20
C PHE A 23 3.47 5.77 1.97
N LEU A 24 3.38 5.05 0.86
CA LEU A 24 2.84 5.56 -0.40
C LEU A 24 1.46 4.97 -0.61
N SER A 25 0.48 5.86 -0.78
CA SER A 25 -0.90 5.49 -1.12
C SER A 25 -1.12 5.61 -2.62
N GLU A 26 -2.25 5.10 -3.11
CA GLU A 26 -2.63 5.19 -4.55
C GLU A 26 -2.76 6.65 -5.04
N ASP A 27 -3.11 7.56 -4.13
CA ASP A 27 -3.21 9.00 -4.39
C ASP A 27 -1.89 9.75 -4.17
N THR A 28 -0.76 9.05 -4.01
CA THR A 28 0.55 9.64 -3.77
C THR A 28 1.41 9.61 -5.03
N VAL A 29 2.15 10.70 -5.29
CA VAL A 29 3.16 10.76 -6.35
C VAL A 29 4.49 11.17 -5.75
N LEU A 30 5.56 10.46 -6.11
CA LEU A 30 6.92 10.96 -5.93
C LEU A 30 7.43 11.56 -7.22
N THR A 31 8.16 12.64 -7.09
CA THR A 31 9.06 13.10 -8.14
C THR A 31 10.29 12.20 -8.23
N ASP A 32 10.96 12.18 -9.39
CA ASP A 32 12.20 11.42 -9.57
C ASP A 32 13.27 11.82 -8.54
N MET A 33 13.35 13.13 -8.24
CA MET A 33 14.31 13.65 -7.26
C MET A 33 14.00 13.17 -5.83
N ALA A 34 12.72 13.08 -5.47
CA ALA A 34 12.30 12.51 -4.18
C ALA A 34 12.66 11.02 -4.07
N TYR A 35 12.46 10.25 -5.14
CA TYR A 35 12.81 8.83 -5.18
C TYR A 35 14.31 8.59 -4.97
N GLU A 36 15.15 9.33 -5.69
CA GLU A 36 16.60 9.22 -5.55
C GLU A 36 17.07 9.64 -4.14
N LYS A 37 16.50 10.70 -3.57
CA LYS A 37 16.81 11.13 -2.19
C LYS A 37 16.42 10.07 -1.16
N ALA A 38 15.26 9.45 -1.32
CA ALA A 38 14.82 8.38 -0.42
C ALA A 38 15.82 7.22 -0.42
N LYS A 39 16.29 6.83 -1.61
CA LYS A 39 17.32 5.79 -1.77
C LYS A 39 18.67 6.17 -1.15
N LEU A 40 19.11 7.42 -1.33
CA LEU A 40 20.37 7.92 -0.77
C LEU A 40 20.33 8.02 0.76
N LEU A 41 19.19 8.40 1.32
CA LEU A 41 18.98 8.57 2.76
C LEU A 41 18.56 7.27 3.46
N GLY A 42 18.34 6.19 2.70
CA GLY A 42 17.93 4.90 3.25
C GLY A 42 16.48 4.86 3.73
N ILE A 43 15.62 5.73 3.18
CA ILE A 43 14.19 5.71 3.46
C ILE A 43 13.52 4.63 2.61
N GLU A 44 12.88 3.68 3.28
CA GLU A 44 12.10 2.64 2.61
C GLU A 44 10.75 3.18 2.13
N LEU A 45 10.51 3.09 0.83
CA LEU A 45 9.23 3.47 0.22
C LEU A 45 8.28 2.27 0.27
N GLN A 46 7.37 2.27 1.25
CA GLN A 46 6.37 1.22 1.42
C GLN A 46 5.14 1.54 0.57
N GLN A 47 5.01 0.85 -0.55
CA GLN A 47 3.83 0.96 -1.40
C GLN A 47 2.69 0.17 -0.76
N SER A 48 1.57 0.85 -0.51
CA SER A 48 0.31 0.21 -0.10
C SER A 48 -0.25 -0.55 -1.30
N GLN A 49 0.41 -1.62 -1.73
CA GLN A 49 -0.24 -2.57 -2.61
C GLN A 49 -1.41 -3.16 -1.83
N ASN A 50 -2.60 -3.10 -2.43
CA ASN A 50 -3.80 -3.80 -1.98
C ASN A 50 -3.50 -5.26 -1.65
N ASP A 51 -3.07 -5.53 -0.41
CA ASP A 51 -3.09 -6.83 0.22
C ASP A 51 -4.51 -7.04 0.77
N GLN A 52 -5.49 -6.99 -0.13
CA GLN A 52 -6.80 -7.58 0.14
C GLN A 52 -6.63 -9.07 -0.13
N PRO A 53 -6.49 -9.93 0.89
CA PRO A 53 -6.64 -11.36 0.66
C PRO A 53 -8.06 -11.58 0.08
N PRO A 54 -8.17 -12.13 -1.14
CA PRO A 54 -9.47 -12.34 -1.74
C PRO A 54 -10.19 -13.40 -0.93
N SER A 55 -11.40 -13.07 -0.48
CA SER A 55 -12.44 -14.04 -0.08
C SER A 55 -11.93 -15.25 0.72
N ALA A 56 -11.73 -15.10 2.03
CA ALA A 56 -11.93 -16.27 2.88
C ALA A 56 -13.45 -16.55 2.87
N PRO A 57 -13.94 -17.65 2.26
CA PRO A 57 -15.36 -17.89 2.17
C PRO A 57 -15.92 -18.11 3.58
N ILE A 58 -17.06 -17.47 3.88
CA ILE A 58 -17.84 -17.77 5.08
C ILE A 58 -18.17 -19.27 5.04
N ARG A 59 -17.87 -20.02 6.10
CA ARG A 59 -18.17 -21.46 6.20
C ARG A 59 -19.36 -21.70 7.15
N PRO A 60 -20.62 -21.66 6.70
CA PRO A 60 -21.72 -22.19 7.48
C PRO A 60 -22.07 -23.59 6.98
N TYR A 61 -21.75 -24.55 7.82
CA TYR A 61 -22.02 -25.99 7.80
C TYR A 61 -23.40 -26.35 7.20
N LEU A 62 -23.42 -27.33 6.28
CA LEU A 62 -24.30 -28.51 6.24
C LEU A 62 -24.21 -29.15 4.84
N THR A 63 -23.68 -30.36 4.82
CA THR A 63 -23.58 -31.23 3.66
C THR A 63 -24.94 -31.67 3.13
N SER A 64 -24.95 -31.82 1.81
CA SER A 64 -25.64 -32.87 1.05
C SER A 64 -27.14 -32.75 0.85
N SER A 65 -27.45 -32.56 -0.44
CA SER A 65 -28.30 -33.48 -1.22
C SER A 65 -29.73 -33.60 -0.70
N THR A 66 -30.74 -33.26 -1.49
CA THR A 66 -31.03 -34.09 -2.67
C THR A 66 -32.05 -33.36 -3.54
N ILE A 67 -31.67 -33.07 -4.78
CA ILE A 67 -32.59 -33.00 -5.91
C ILE A 67 -33.03 -34.43 -6.25
N VAL A 68 -34.32 -34.67 -6.48
CA VAL A 68 -34.74 -35.66 -7.48
C VAL A 68 -35.93 -35.07 -8.27
N PRO A 69 -35.86 -35.06 -9.62
CA PRO A 69 -36.88 -34.54 -10.52
C PRO A 69 -37.93 -35.61 -10.92
N ASP A 70 -39.07 -35.17 -11.46
CA ASP A 70 -39.80 -35.82 -12.56
C ASP A 70 -40.15 -34.74 -13.60
#